data_AF-A0A7W0VJI3-F1
#
_entry.id   AF-A0A7W0VJI3-F1
#
_cell.length_a   1.000
_cell.length_b   1.000
_cell.length_c   1.000
_cell.angle_alpha   90.00
_cell.angle_beta   90.00
_cell.angle_gamma   90.00
#
_symmetry.space_group_name_H-M   'P 1'
#
loop_
_entity.id
_entity.type
_entity.pdbx_description
1 polymer ?
#
loop_
_entity_poly.entity_id
_entity_poly.type
_entity_poly.pdbx_seq_one_letter_code
_entity_poly.pdbx_strand_id
1 'polypeptide(L)'
;MSRARTWGKRILLGFGAFIVVAVAAILITIHTDYGRELIREQVEAKLNDTFVGGASIASVEGSPFGDLTLSGIVLNGPDGKPAIKVGTLTLKLGLLPLMSKQIRLSGLIAEDVDVDLRRGPDGQLQVTRMVELGPKSGFSVDIPEIIVRRGHVAFDTGTKEGVINLDKLTIFGALHMPNGKPLEANASLRGSWRERSVPVGVDAVVSSWEGVTNIPSVTALIGGVTVAGSAIRIVPGTPDAAPVIDGTVVINAPAAAVKHLMPDITLPTDIAVAITAYSEQPWTQLSMIGQVGETPVRAMLSADLAKRRVMGVV
;
A
#
# COMPACT_ATOMS: atom_id res chain seq x y z
N MET A 1 24.30 -44.22 -41.24
CA MET A 1 23.58 -43.33 -40.29
C MET A 1 24.27 -43.11 -38.93
N SER A 2 25.35 -43.81 -38.55
CA SER A 2 25.99 -43.64 -37.21
C SER A 2 26.88 -42.40 -37.05
N ARG A 3 27.48 -41.87 -38.12
CA ARG A 3 28.38 -40.69 -38.08
C ARG A 3 27.66 -39.35 -37.86
N ALA A 4 26.42 -39.21 -38.34
CA ALA A 4 25.62 -38.00 -38.11
C ALA A 4 25.22 -37.83 -36.63
N ARG A 5 24.96 -38.95 -35.94
CA ARG A 5 24.57 -38.96 -34.52
C ARG A 5 25.72 -38.59 -33.58
N THR A 6 26.96 -38.95 -33.92
CA THR A 6 28.14 -38.56 -33.12
C THR A 6 28.52 -37.09 -33.31
N TRP A 7 28.33 -36.53 -34.51
CA TRP A 7 28.53 -35.10 -34.74
C TRP A 7 27.47 -34.23 -34.07
N GLY A 8 26.19 -34.62 -34.14
CA GLY A 8 25.11 -33.90 -33.44
C GLY A 8 25.33 -33.82 -31.91
N LYS A 9 25.82 -34.90 -31.28
CA LYS A 9 26.17 -34.89 -29.85
C LYS A 9 27.29 -33.90 -29.51
N ARG A 10 28.29 -33.76 -30.37
CA ARG A 10 29.42 -32.83 -30.15
C ARG A 10 29.00 -31.38 -30.30
N ILE A 11 28.12 -31.07 -31.26
CA ILE A 11 27.55 -29.72 -31.42
C ILE A 11 26.67 -29.39 -30.21
N LEU A 12 25.82 -30.33 -29.77
CA LEU A 12 24.95 -30.10 -28.61
C LEU A 12 25.74 -29.90 -27.32
N LEU A 13 26.81 -30.68 -27.11
CA LEU A 13 27.72 -30.52 -25.96
C LEU A 13 28.52 -29.22 -26.03
N GLY A 14 29.03 -28.86 -27.21
CA GLY A 14 29.76 -27.60 -27.40
C GLY A 14 28.87 -26.39 -27.15
N PHE A 15 27.63 -26.42 -27.67
CA PHE A 15 26.65 -25.36 -27.44
C PHE A 15 26.21 -25.29 -25.97
N GLY A 16 25.99 -26.44 -25.32
CA GLY A 16 25.70 -26.50 -23.88
C GLY A 16 26.84 -25.91 -23.03
N ALA A 17 28.09 -26.28 -23.32
CA ALA A 17 29.26 -25.72 -22.64
C ALA A 17 29.41 -24.21 -22.86
N PHE A 18 29.17 -23.74 -24.09
CA PHE A 18 29.17 -22.31 -24.42
C PHE A 18 28.10 -21.54 -23.63
N ILE A 19 26.88 -22.07 -23.53
CA ILE A 19 25.82 -21.46 -22.71
C ILE A 19 26.24 -21.38 -21.24
N VAL A 20 26.81 -22.46 -20.70
CA VAL A 20 27.27 -22.46 -19.30
C VAL A 20 28.35 -21.40 -19.06
N VAL A 21 29.32 -21.28 -19.96
CA VAL A 21 30.37 -20.25 -19.86
C VAL A 21 29.80 -18.85 -20.03
N ALA A 22 28.88 -18.63 -20.96
CA ALA A 22 28.22 -17.34 -21.16
C ALA A 22 27.41 -16.93 -19.92
N VAL A 23 26.64 -17.86 -19.35
CA VAL A 23 25.91 -17.65 -18.09
C VAL A 23 26.90 -17.35 -16.96
N ALA A 24 27.98 -18.12 -16.81
CA ALA A 24 29.00 -17.86 -15.79
C ALA A 24 29.65 -16.47 -15.94
N ALA A 25 29.97 -16.05 -17.17
CA ALA A 25 30.52 -14.73 -17.44
C ALA A 25 29.53 -13.60 -17.10
N ILE A 26 28.24 -13.78 -17.42
CA ILE A 26 27.17 -12.85 -17.03
C ILE A 26 27.06 -12.79 -15.50
N LEU A 27 27.03 -13.94 -14.83
CA LEU A 27 26.98 -14.02 -13.37
C LEU A 27 28.16 -13.28 -12.72
N ILE A 28 29.38 -13.51 -13.22
CA ILE A 28 30.58 -12.82 -12.72
C ILE A 28 30.45 -11.31 -12.94
N THR A 29 30.03 -10.89 -14.13
CA THR A 29 29.90 -9.47 -14.48
C THR A 29 28.88 -8.78 -13.56
N ILE A 30 27.75 -9.41 -13.26
CA ILE A 30 26.73 -8.83 -12.37
C ILE A 30 27.26 -8.65 -10.94
N HIS A 31 28.19 -9.49 -10.48
CA HIS A 31 28.79 -9.33 -9.17
C HIS A 31 29.84 -8.21 -9.08
N THR A 32 30.32 -7.69 -10.22
CA THR A 32 31.28 -6.57 -10.26
C THR A 32 30.60 -5.22 -10.03
N ASP A 33 31.38 -4.21 -9.63
CA ASP A 33 30.90 -2.83 -9.45
C ASP A 33 30.24 -2.29 -10.73
N TYR A 34 30.79 -2.63 -11.90
CA TYR A 34 30.21 -2.29 -13.20
C TYR A 34 28.81 -2.90 -13.39
N GLY A 35 28.62 -4.17 -13.06
CA GLY A 35 27.32 -4.84 -13.18
C GLY A 35 26.27 -4.25 -12.23
N ARG A 36 26.67 -3.88 -11.01
CA ARG A 36 25.80 -3.21 -10.03
C ARG A 36 25.38 -1.83 -10.50
N GLU A 37 26.31 -1.08 -11.08
CA GLU A 37 26.04 0.24 -11.65
C GLU A 37 25.06 0.15 -12.83
N LEU A 38 25.25 -0.84 -13.71
CA LEU A 38 24.33 -1.09 -14.82
C LEU A 38 22.91 -1.43 -14.30
N ILE A 39 22.81 -2.22 -13.23
CA ILE A 39 21.52 -2.51 -12.58
C ILE A 39 20.92 -1.24 -11.98
N ARG A 40 21.72 -0.43 -11.26
CA ARG A 40 21.30 0.84 -10.66
C ARG A 40 20.68 1.76 -11.72
N GLU A 41 21.39 2.00 -12.81
CA GLU A 41 20.94 2.84 -13.92
C GLU A 41 19.65 2.32 -14.56
N GLN A 42 19.52 1.00 -14.76
CA GLN A 42 18.31 0.40 -15.31
C GLN A 42 17.11 0.54 -14.37
N VAL A 43 17.31 0.32 -13.06
CA VAL A 43 16.26 0.48 -12.05
C VAL A 43 15.85 1.95 -11.96
N GLU A 44 16.80 2.88 -11.91
CA GLU A 44 16.53 4.32 -11.92
C GLU A 44 15.78 4.75 -13.18
N ALA A 45 16.20 4.33 -14.36
CA ALA A 45 15.50 4.62 -15.60
C ALA A 45 14.05 4.13 -15.53
N LYS A 46 13.83 2.90 -15.04
CA LYS A 46 12.47 2.37 -14.92
C LYS A 46 11.62 3.09 -13.88
N LEU A 47 12.23 3.52 -12.78
CA LEU A 47 11.55 4.34 -11.78
C LEU A 47 11.24 5.73 -12.36
N ASN A 48 12.15 6.35 -13.12
CA ASN A 48 11.93 7.63 -13.80
C ASN A 48 10.78 7.57 -14.81
N ASP A 49 10.62 6.44 -15.51
CA ASP A 49 9.48 6.21 -16.41
C ASP A 49 8.15 6.07 -15.66
N THR A 50 8.18 5.71 -14.37
CA THR A 50 6.98 5.43 -13.56
C THR A 50 6.59 6.62 -12.69
N PHE A 51 7.59 7.38 -12.21
CA PHE A 51 7.43 8.47 -11.26
C PHE A 51 7.68 9.82 -11.92
N VAL A 52 6.66 10.69 -11.91
CA VAL A 52 6.69 12.00 -12.59
C VAL A 52 7.84 12.90 -12.11
N GLY A 53 8.18 12.84 -10.81
CA GLY A 53 9.29 13.61 -10.23
C GLY A 53 10.67 13.01 -10.46
N GLY A 54 10.73 11.79 -11.00
CA GLY A 54 11.93 10.97 -11.06
C GLY A 54 12.29 10.31 -9.73
N ALA A 55 13.33 9.49 -9.79
CA ALA A 55 13.86 8.68 -8.72
C ALA A 55 15.38 8.59 -8.80
N SER A 56 16.02 8.39 -7.67
CA SER A 56 17.45 8.14 -7.57
C SER A 56 17.74 7.07 -6.51
N ILE A 57 18.83 6.36 -6.69
CA ILE A 57 19.34 5.27 -5.85
C ILE A 57 20.82 5.53 -5.64
N ALA A 58 21.25 5.63 -4.38
CA ALA A 58 22.66 5.91 -4.08
C ALA A 58 23.56 4.71 -4.38
N SER A 59 23.13 3.50 -4.03
CA SER A 59 23.90 2.29 -4.32
C SER A 59 23.02 1.03 -4.42
N VAL A 60 23.57 0.02 -5.10
CA VAL A 60 22.98 -1.31 -5.24
C VAL A 60 23.99 -2.35 -4.77
N GLU A 61 23.58 -3.18 -3.82
CA GLU A 61 24.40 -4.21 -3.20
C GLU A 61 23.72 -5.59 -3.21
N GLY A 62 24.53 -6.63 -3.04
CA GLY A 62 24.04 -8.00 -2.90
C GLY A 62 24.07 -8.81 -4.19
N SER A 63 23.14 -9.75 -4.31
CA SER A 63 23.05 -10.68 -5.44
C SER A 63 21.67 -10.60 -6.07
N PRO A 64 21.55 -10.47 -7.42
CA PRO A 64 20.25 -10.54 -8.09
C PRO A 64 19.61 -11.93 -7.98
N PHE A 65 20.37 -12.92 -7.48
CA PHE A 65 19.95 -14.30 -7.27
C PHE A 65 19.59 -14.60 -5.80
N GLY A 66 19.64 -13.60 -4.92
CA GLY A 66 19.28 -13.75 -3.51
C GLY A 66 18.75 -12.44 -2.95
N ASP A 67 19.50 -11.85 -2.02
CA ASP A 67 19.16 -10.58 -1.40
C ASP A 67 19.79 -9.43 -2.21
N LEU A 68 18.93 -8.56 -2.75
CA LEU A 68 19.32 -7.32 -3.40
C LEU A 68 19.02 -6.16 -2.44
N THR A 69 20.02 -5.37 -2.11
CA THR A 69 19.87 -4.22 -1.20
C THR A 69 20.08 -2.92 -1.98
N LEU A 70 19.09 -2.05 -1.93
CA LEU A 70 19.13 -0.71 -2.53
C LEU A 70 19.25 0.29 -1.39
N SER A 71 20.21 1.20 -1.46
CA SER A 71 20.45 2.19 -0.41
C SER A 71 20.21 3.61 -0.92
N GLY A 72 19.70 4.47 -0.04
CA GLY A 72 19.47 5.88 -0.32
C GLY A 72 18.50 6.12 -1.47
N ILE A 73 17.37 5.42 -1.48
CA ILE A 73 16.34 5.62 -2.50
C ILE A 73 15.62 6.93 -2.22
N VAL A 74 15.48 7.76 -3.23
CA VAL A 74 14.68 8.99 -3.18
C VAL A 74 13.71 8.99 -4.35
N LEU A 75 12.42 9.07 -4.06
CA LEU A 75 11.36 9.30 -5.04
C LEU A 75 10.87 10.73 -4.88
N ASN A 76 10.96 11.51 -5.95
CA ASN A 76 10.54 12.90 -5.92
C ASN A 76 9.05 13.03 -6.25
N GLY A 77 8.40 14.00 -5.63
CA GLY A 77 7.06 14.42 -5.99
C GLY A 77 7.05 15.15 -7.34
N PRO A 78 5.85 15.45 -7.88
CA PRO A 78 5.71 16.24 -9.10
C PRO A 78 6.34 17.63 -9.04
N ASP A 79 6.65 18.13 -7.84
CA ASP A 79 7.34 19.39 -7.61
C ASP A 79 8.88 19.29 -7.61
N GLY A 80 9.42 18.11 -7.94
CA GLY A 80 10.85 17.82 -7.98
C GLY A 80 11.50 17.72 -6.60
N LYS A 81 10.74 17.82 -5.50
CA LYS A 81 11.26 17.67 -4.14
C LYS A 81 11.07 16.24 -3.65
N PRO A 82 11.94 15.73 -2.75
CA PRO A 82 11.76 14.40 -2.16
C PRO A 82 10.38 14.24 -1.52
N ALA A 83 9.64 13.21 -1.93
CA ALA A 83 8.35 12.85 -1.36
C ALA A 83 8.43 11.52 -0.59
N ILE A 84 9.27 10.59 -1.04
CA ILE A 84 9.55 9.34 -0.33
C ILE A 84 11.06 9.15 -0.29
N LYS A 85 11.62 8.91 0.90
CA LYS A 85 13.01 8.50 1.08
C LYS A 85 13.03 7.14 1.76
N VAL A 86 13.91 6.27 1.32
CA VAL A 86 14.15 4.96 1.96
C VAL A 86 15.64 4.82 2.19
N GLY A 87 16.04 4.70 3.46
CA GLY A 87 17.45 4.50 3.81
C GLY A 87 17.99 3.22 3.21
N THR A 88 17.31 2.10 3.45
CA THR A 88 17.68 0.79 2.92
C THR A 88 16.45 -0.01 2.52
N LEU A 89 16.47 -0.59 1.33
CA LEU A 89 15.44 -1.49 0.82
C LEU A 89 16.07 -2.82 0.42
N THR A 90 15.77 -3.87 1.17
CA THR A 90 16.20 -5.23 0.88
C THR A 90 15.07 -6.01 0.20
N LEU A 91 15.36 -6.53 -0.99
CA LEU A 91 14.48 -7.38 -1.79
C LEU A 91 15.02 -8.81 -1.77
N LYS A 92 14.21 -9.76 -1.31
CA LYS A 92 14.56 -11.19 -1.33
C LYS A 92 13.94 -11.83 -2.58
N LEU A 93 14.74 -12.09 -3.60
CA LEU A 93 14.27 -12.57 -4.90
C LEU A 93 14.12 -14.10 -4.92
N GLY A 94 12.98 -14.60 -5.42
CA GLY A 94 12.78 -16.01 -5.71
C GLY A 94 13.08 -16.33 -7.18
N LEU A 95 14.04 -17.20 -7.48
CA LEU A 95 14.52 -17.44 -8.85
C LEU A 95 13.70 -18.42 -9.68
N LEU A 96 13.20 -19.47 -9.04
CA LEU A 96 12.48 -20.56 -9.72
C LEU A 96 11.18 -20.10 -10.46
N PRO A 97 10.40 -19.11 -9.97
CA PRO A 97 9.10 -18.77 -10.58
C PRO A 97 9.14 -17.99 -11.90
N LEU A 98 10.29 -17.47 -12.36
CA LEU A 98 10.31 -16.62 -13.55
C LEU A 98 9.91 -17.36 -14.83
N MET A 99 10.08 -18.69 -14.89
CA MET A 99 9.65 -19.50 -16.03
C MET A 99 8.12 -19.60 -16.18
N SER A 100 7.34 -19.27 -15.13
CA SER A 100 5.88 -19.38 -15.14
C SER A 100 5.14 -18.03 -15.27
N LYS A 101 5.83 -16.95 -15.67
CA LYS A 101 5.30 -15.57 -15.69
C LYS A 101 4.84 -15.09 -14.30
N GLN A 102 5.53 -15.55 -13.26
CA GLN A 102 5.27 -15.15 -11.89
C GLN A 102 6.50 -14.43 -11.34
N ILE A 103 6.28 -13.23 -10.81
CA ILE A 103 7.29 -12.50 -10.04
C ILE A 103 7.01 -12.80 -8.57
N ARG A 104 7.94 -13.50 -7.93
CA ARG A 104 7.83 -13.82 -6.50
C ARG A 104 8.96 -13.13 -5.73
N LEU A 105 8.57 -12.24 -4.83
CA LEU A 105 9.46 -11.57 -3.89
C LEU A 105 9.25 -12.22 -2.54
N SER A 106 10.16 -13.10 -2.12
CA SER A 106 10.05 -13.82 -0.84
C SER A 106 9.97 -12.88 0.36
N GLY A 107 10.46 -11.65 0.22
CA GLY A 107 10.28 -10.58 1.19
C GLY A 107 10.77 -9.23 0.66
N LEU A 108 10.18 -8.17 1.19
CA LEU A 108 10.55 -6.78 0.96
C LEU A 108 10.69 -6.11 2.33
N ILE A 109 11.88 -5.61 2.63
CA ILE A 109 12.18 -4.96 3.90
C ILE A 109 12.68 -3.55 3.62
N ALA A 110 11.92 -2.54 4.03
CA ALA A 110 12.30 -1.13 3.95
C ALA A 110 12.64 -0.62 5.35
N GLU A 111 13.78 0.04 5.48
CA GLU A 111 14.25 0.63 6.72
C GLU A 111 14.47 2.13 6.54
N ASP A 112 14.18 2.90 7.60
CA ASP A 112 14.34 4.35 7.65
C ASP A 112 13.58 5.04 6.50
N VAL A 113 12.27 4.73 6.43
CA VAL A 113 11.36 5.27 5.43
C VAL A 113 10.82 6.62 5.90
N ASP A 114 10.95 7.66 5.08
CA ASP A 114 10.36 8.98 5.32
C ASP A 114 9.41 9.31 4.18
N VAL A 115 8.14 9.57 4.49
CA VAL A 115 7.10 9.90 3.53
C VAL A 115 6.55 11.27 3.84
N ASP A 116 6.56 12.15 2.84
CA ASP A 116 6.05 13.51 2.95
C ASP A 116 4.79 13.68 2.08
N LEU A 117 3.64 13.56 2.72
CA LEU A 117 2.31 13.67 2.12
C LEU A 117 1.87 15.13 2.06
N ARG A 118 2.56 15.91 1.23
CA ARG A 118 2.25 17.34 0.98
C ARG A 118 1.06 17.49 0.06
N ARG A 119 0.34 18.60 0.20
CA ARG A 119 -0.69 19.01 -0.76
C ARG A 119 -0.09 19.85 -1.89
N GLY A 120 -0.66 19.68 -3.07
CA GLY A 120 -0.38 20.54 -4.23
C GLY A 120 -1.19 21.84 -4.19
N PRO A 121 -1.01 22.72 -5.17
CA PRO A 121 -1.75 23.98 -5.28
C PRO A 121 -3.28 23.82 -5.40
N ASP A 122 -3.75 22.66 -5.85
CA ASP A 122 -5.17 22.28 -5.96
C ASP A 122 -5.74 21.68 -4.66
N GLY A 123 -4.95 21.64 -3.59
CA GLY A 123 -5.32 21.06 -2.31
C GLY A 123 -5.34 19.53 -2.29
N GLN A 124 -5.04 18.83 -3.39
CA GLN A 124 -4.92 17.37 -3.38
C GLN A 124 -3.52 16.93 -2.92
N LEU A 125 -3.41 15.75 -2.31
CA LEU A 125 -2.10 15.19 -1.96
C LEU A 125 -1.26 14.98 -3.22
N GLN A 126 0.03 15.29 -3.16
CA GLN A 126 0.93 15.11 -4.30
C GLN A 126 1.17 13.63 -4.62
N VAL A 127 1.12 12.74 -3.62
CA VAL A 127 1.33 11.29 -3.78
C VAL A 127 0.36 10.64 -4.77
N THR A 128 -0.85 11.19 -4.93
CA THR A 128 -1.85 10.66 -5.88
C THR A 128 -1.47 10.90 -7.34
N ARG A 129 -0.51 11.80 -7.58
CA ARG A 129 0.03 12.16 -8.91
C ARG A 129 1.47 11.72 -9.10
N MET A 130 2.03 10.99 -8.15
CA MET A 130 3.41 10.52 -8.26
C MET A 130 3.56 9.41 -9.29
N VAL A 131 2.53 8.59 -9.50
CA VAL A 131 2.60 7.41 -10.35
C VAL A 131 1.81 7.63 -11.62
N GLU A 132 2.45 7.43 -12.77
CA GLU A 132 1.74 7.26 -14.03
C GLU A 132 1.22 5.82 -14.11
N LEU A 133 -0.09 5.67 -14.32
CA LEU A 133 -0.70 4.35 -14.47
C LEU A 133 -0.18 3.70 -15.76
N GLY A 134 0.78 2.79 -15.62
CA GLY A 134 1.26 1.96 -16.71
C GLY A 134 0.19 0.97 -17.22
N PRO A 135 0.42 0.36 -18.39
CA PRO A 135 -0.45 -0.70 -18.88
C PRO A 135 -0.56 -1.84 -17.85
N LYS A 136 -1.73 -2.48 -17.79
CA LYS A 136 -1.95 -3.63 -16.89
C LYS A 136 -0.88 -4.69 -17.14
N SER A 137 -0.14 -5.05 -16.10
CA SER A 137 0.86 -6.11 -16.18
C SER A 137 0.17 -7.46 -16.39
N GLY A 138 0.71 -8.29 -17.29
CA GLY A 138 0.29 -9.68 -17.48
C GLY A 138 0.95 -10.67 -16.51
N PHE A 139 1.72 -10.17 -15.54
CA PHE A 139 2.43 -10.99 -14.54
C PHE A 139 1.60 -11.13 -13.27
N SER A 140 1.69 -12.31 -12.64
CA SER A 140 1.30 -12.44 -11.25
C SER A 140 2.43 -11.95 -10.35
N VAL A 141 2.11 -11.17 -9.31
CA VAL A 141 3.05 -10.70 -8.31
C VAL A 141 2.67 -11.27 -6.95
N ASP A 142 3.62 -11.88 -6.26
CA ASP A 142 3.43 -12.44 -4.92
C ASP A 142 4.54 -11.93 -3.99
N ILE A 143 4.15 -11.23 -2.93
CA ILE A 143 5.02 -10.65 -1.90
C ILE A 143 4.48 -11.07 -0.53
N PRO A 144 4.79 -12.27 -0.03
CA PRO A 144 4.29 -12.79 1.25
C PRO A 144 4.77 -11.99 2.48
N GLU A 145 5.86 -11.23 2.38
CA GLU A 145 6.43 -10.48 3.49
C GLU A 145 6.80 -9.06 3.04
N ILE A 146 6.10 -8.07 3.58
CA ILE A 146 6.43 -6.64 3.45
C ILE A 146 6.66 -6.13 4.86
N ILE A 147 7.84 -5.59 5.12
CA ILE A 147 8.21 -5.03 6.42
C ILE A 147 8.73 -3.61 6.21
N VAL A 148 8.15 -2.64 6.91
CA VAL A 148 8.72 -1.30 7.05
C VAL A 148 9.14 -1.11 8.49
N ARG A 149 10.36 -0.64 8.72
CA ARG A 149 10.90 -0.35 10.06
C ARG A 149 11.29 1.11 10.16
N ARG A 150 11.05 1.70 11.33
CA ARG A 150 11.44 3.07 11.67
C ARG A 150 10.90 4.10 10.67
N GLY A 151 9.68 3.87 10.18
CA GLY A 151 9.03 4.77 9.25
C GLY A 151 8.61 6.08 9.91
N HIS A 152 8.57 7.13 9.10
CA HIS A 152 8.07 8.45 9.42
C HIS A 152 7.10 8.88 8.30
N VAL A 153 5.96 9.44 8.68
CA VAL A 153 5.02 10.05 7.73
C VAL A 153 4.68 11.44 8.22
N ALA A 154 5.01 12.46 7.42
CA ALA A 154 4.48 13.80 7.55
C ALA A 154 3.24 13.94 6.68
N PHE A 155 2.10 14.33 7.26
CA PHE A 155 0.83 14.49 6.57
C PHE A 155 0.32 15.92 6.68
N ASP A 156 0.29 16.63 5.54
CA ASP A 156 -0.31 17.95 5.46
C ASP A 156 -1.84 17.84 5.45
N THR A 157 -2.45 18.19 6.57
CA THR A 157 -3.91 18.13 6.74
C THR A 157 -4.63 19.11 5.80
N GLY A 158 -3.97 20.18 5.36
CA GLY A 158 -4.61 21.31 4.69
C GLY A 158 -5.53 22.12 5.62
N THR A 159 -5.47 21.88 6.93
CA THR A 159 -6.26 22.59 7.96
C THR A 159 -5.36 23.46 8.84
N LYS A 160 -5.96 24.16 9.81
CA LYS A 160 -5.23 24.95 10.82
C LYS A 160 -4.33 24.09 11.71
N GLU A 161 -4.55 22.78 11.75
CA GLU A 161 -3.75 21.84 12.52
C GLU A 161 -2.35 21.65 11.92
N GLY A 162 -2.16 22.02 10.64
CA GLY A 162 -0.88 21.96 9.96
C GLY A 162 -0.49 20.54 9.56
N VAL A 163 0.74 20.16 9.89
CA VAL A 163 1.32 18.86 9.54
C VAL A 163 1.21 17.91 10.72
N ILE A 164 0.63 16.74 10.49
CA ILE A 164 0.62 15.61 11.44
C ILE A 164 1.87 14.77 11.19
N ASN A 165 2.64 14.47 12.23
CA ASN A 165 3.80 13.58 12.12
C ASN A 165 3.51 12.24 12.82
N LEU A 166 3.61 11.16 12.04
CA LEU A 166 3.52 9.80 12.54
C LEU A 166 4.93 9.20 12.58
N ASP A 167 5.37 8.88 13.79
CA ASP A 167 6.70 8.40 14.12
C ASP A 167 6.74 6.91 14.41
N LYS A 168 7.95 6.35 14.32
CA LYS A 168 8.27 4.97 14.72
C LYS A 168 7.33 3.97 14.05
N LEU A 169 6.95 4.28 12.81
CA LEU A 169 6.03 3.46 12.05
C LEU A 169 6.70 2.13 11.74
N THR A 170 5.97 1.06 12.05
CA THR A 170 6.30 -0.30 11.66
C THR A 170 5.12 -0.83 10.88
N ILE A 171 5.37 -1.32 9.67
CA ILE A 171 4.34 -1.90 8.80
C ILE A 171 4.71 -3.35 8.55
N PHE A 172 3.75 -4.25 8.72
CA PHE A 172 3.83 -5.64 8.31
C PHE A 172 2.72 -5.90 7.32
N GLY A 173 3.00 -6.57 6.21
CA GLY A 173 1.96 -6.89 5.25
C GLY A 173 2.35 -7.97 4.29
N ALA A 174 1.40 -8.30 3.43
CA ALA A 174 1.63 -9.13 2.26
C ALA A 174 0.78 -8.62 1.09
N LEU A 175 1.22 -8.94 -0.12
CA LEU A 175 0.54 -8.61 -1.36
C LEU A 175 0.46 -9.85 -2.24
N HIS A 176 -0.73 -10.20 -2.66
CA HIS A 176 -0.99 -11.25 -3.64
C HIS A 176 -1.76 -10.67 -4.81
N MET A 177 -1.16 -10.66 -5.99
CA MET A 177 -1.73 -10.11 -7.22
C MET A 177 -1.66 -11.15 -8.33
N PRO A 178 -2.58 -12.13 -8.36
CA PRO A 178 -2.62 -13.11 -9.42
C PRO A 178 -3.11 -12.48 -10.72
N ASN A 179 -2.51 -12.87 -11.85
CA ASN A 179 -2.93 -12.40 -13.17
C ASN A 179 -4.40 -12.72 -13.43
N GLY A 180 -5.19 -11.70 -13.78
CA GLY A 180 -6.62 -11.83 -14.08
C GLY A 180 -7.51 -12.15 -12.88
N LYS A 181 -7.04 -11.93 -11.65
CA LYS A 181 -7.78 -12.16 -10.40
C LYS A 181 -7.69 -10.95 -9.47
N PRO A 182 -8.56 -10.87 -8.44
CA PRO A 182 -8.51 -9.80 -7.44
C PRO A 182 -7.11 -9.64 -6.84
N LEU A 183 -6.68 -8.39 -6.68
CA LEU A 183 -5.55 -8.06 -5.82
C LEU A 183 -6.00 -8.28 -4.38
N GLU A 184 -5.18 -8.96 -3.59
CA GLU A 184 -5.38 -9.18 -2.17
C GLU A 184 -4.17 -8.61 -1.42
N ALA A 185 -4.44 -7.83 -0.38
CA ALA A 185 -3.41 -7.26 0.46
C ALA A 185 -3.86 -7.28 1.92
N ASN A 186 -2.93 -7.54 2.82
CA ASN A 186 -3.12 -7.31 4.24
C ASN A 186 -1.99 -6.45 4.77
N ALA A 187 -2.32 -5.56 5.70
CA ALA A 187 -1.37 -4.67 6.32
C ALA A 187 -1.70 -4.47 7.80
N SER A 188 -0.66 -4.45 8.63
CA SER A 188 -0.68 -4.05 10.03
C SER A 188 0.33 -2.93 10.19
N LEU A 189 -0.14 -1.76 10.60
CA LEU A 189 0.64 -0.57 10.86
C LEU A 189 0.58 -0.30 12.36
N ARG A 190 1.73 0.05 12.95
CA ARG A 190 1.87 0.52 14.34
C ARG A 190 2.81 1.70 14.39
N GLY A 191 2.57 2.67 15.26
CA GLY A 191 3.47 3.78 15.49
C GLY A 191 2.95 4.74 16.55
N SER A 192 3.38 5.99 16.48
CA SER A 192 2.94 7.05 17.40
C SER A 192 2.67 8.35 16.66
N TRP A 193 1.60 9.04 17.03
CA TRP A 193 1.36 10.43 16.59
C TRP A 193 2.16 11.38 17.48
N ARG A 194 3.17 12.05 16.89
CA ARG A 194 4.13 12.92 17.59
C ARG A 194 3.44 14.04 18.35
N GLU A 195 2.59 14.83 17.69
CA GLU A 195 2.00 16.05 18.26
C GLU A 195 1.06 15.77 19.44
N ARG A 196 0.49 14.56 19.50
CA ARG A 196 -0.41 14.13 20.58
C ARG A 196 0.23 13.16 21.56
N SER A 197 1.42 12.63 21.26
CA SER A 197 2.10 11.61 22.07
C SER A 197 1.23 10.37 22.33
N VAL A 198 0.44 9.96 21.34
CA VAL A 198 -0.47 8.80 21.43
C VAL A 198 -0.06 7.69 20.49
N PRO A 199 -0.32 6.41 20.83
CA PRO A 199 -0.13 5.31 19.90
C PRO A 199 -1.14 5.39 18.75
N VAL A 200 -0.69 4.97 17.57
CA VAL A 200 -1.54 4.73 16.39
C VAL A 200 -1.37 3.31 15.89
N GLY A 201 -2.45 2.71 15.42
CA GLY A 201 -2.42 1.38 14.83
C GLY A 201 -3.54 1.20 13.81
N VAL A 202 -3.25 0.46 12.74
CA VAL A 202 -4.25 0.05 11.75
C VAL A 202 -3.97 -1.40 11.37
N ASP A 203 -4.99 -2.24 11.32
CA ASP A 203 -4.94 -3.57 10.70
C ASP A 203 -6.02 -3.62 9.63
N ALA A 204 -5.68 -4.07 8.43
CA ALA A 204 -6.63 -4.14 7.33
C ALA A 204 -6.34 -5.34 6.44
N VAL A 205 -7.42 -5.95 5.95
CA VAL A 205 -7.41 -6.87 4.82
C VAL A 205 -8.22 -6.21 3.71
N VAL A 206 -7.67 -6.14 2.51
CA VAL A 206 -8.28 -5.49 1.36
C VAL A 206 -8.17 -6.41 0.16
N SER A 207 -9.26 -6.55 -0.59
CA SER A 207 -9.23 -7.10 -1.93
C SER A 207 -9.85 -6.12 -2.93
N SER A 208 -9.26 -6.02 -4.12
CA SER A 208 -9.73 -5.10 -5.15
C SER A 208 -9.78 -5.77 -6.51
N TRP A 209 -10.91 -5.64 -7.20
CA TRP A 209 -11.14 -6.21 -8.52
C TRP A 209 -12.15 -5.36 -9.31
N GLU A 210 -11.81 -5.04 -10.56
CA GLU A 210 -12.71 -4.31 -11.49
C GLU A 210 -13.35 -3.05 -10.87
N GLY A 211 -12.57 -2.31 -10.08
CA GLY A 211 -13.03 -1.09 -9.40
C GLY A 211 -13.82 -1.34 -8.11
N VAL A 212 -14.20 -2.59 -7.80
CA VAL A 212 -14.81 -2.95 -6.52
C VAL A 212 -13.71 -3.16 -5.49
N THR A 213 -13.78 -2.44 -4.37
CA THR A 213 -12.91 -2.64 -3.22
C THR A 213 -13.70 -3.32 -2.10
N ASN A 214 -13.25 -4.48 -1.67
CA ASN A 214 -13.79 -5.18 -0.50
C ASN A 214 -12.77 -5.10 0.62
N ILE A 215 -13.24 -4.80 1.82
CA ILE A 215 -12.44 -4.73 3.04
C ILE A 215 -13.13 -5.67 4.04
N PRO A 216 -12.78 -6.97 4.03
CA PRO A 216 -13.38 -7.95 4.94
C PRO A 216 -13.28 -7.54 6.40
N SER A 217 -12.14 -6.98 6.78
CA SER A 217 -11.90 -6.43 8.11
C SER A 217 -10.94 -5.24 8.07
N VAL A 218 -11.23 -4.25 8.91
CA VAL A 218 -10.31 -3.16 9.24
C VAL A 218 -10.46 -2.82 10.73
N THR A 219 -9.37 -2.48 11.40
CA THR A 219 -9.40 -1.94 12.76
C THR A 219 -8.37 -0.84 12.84
N ALA A 220 -8.77 0.34 13.31
CA ALA A 220 -7.92 1.48 13.56
C ALA A 220 -8.00 1.86 15.05
N LEU A 221 -6.85 2.20 15.63
CA LEU A 221 -6.70 2.65 17.00
C LEU A 221 -5.87 3.93 17.01
N ILE A 222 -6.37 4.98 17.66
CA ILE A 222 -5.64 6.24 17.86
C ILE A 222 -5.92 6.70 19.28
N GLY A 223 -4.90 6.73 20.14
CA GLY A 223 -5.01 7.28 21.51
C GLY A 223 -6.19 6.79 22.35
N GLY A 224 -6.62 5.54 22.17
CA GLY A 224 -7.75 4.93 22.88
C GLY A 224 -9.09 4.99 22.14
N VAL A 225 -9.21 5.78 21.06
CA VAL A 225 -10.33 5.70 20.13
C VAL A 225 -10.13 4.53 19.19
N THR A 226 -11.13 3.66 19.08
CA THR A 226 -11.11 2.48 18.20
C THR A 226 -12.20 2.59 17.15
N VAL A 227 -11.86 2.27 15.90
CA VAL A 227 -12.82 2.11 14.81
C VAL A 227 -12.59 0.73 14.19
N ALA A 228 -13.62 -0.10 14.14
CA ALA A 228 -13.56 -1.41 13.51
C ALA A 228 -14.59 -1.49 12.37
N GLY A 229 -14.18 -1.98 11.21
CA GLY A 229 -15.02 -2.18 10.05
C GLY A 229 -15.06 -3.64 9.64
N SER A 230 -16.21 -4.12 9.19
CA SER A 230 -16.38 -5.49 8.68
C SER A 230 -17.27 -5.53 7.45
N ALA A 231 -16.92 -6.45 6.54
CA ALA A 231 -17.63 -6.66 5.28
C ALA A 231 -17.88 -5.36 4.49
N ILE A 232 -16.90 -4.44 4.51
CA ILE A 232 -17.05 -3.16 3.82
C ILE A 232 -16.86 -3.41 2.33
N ARG A 233 -17.81 -2.95 1.52
CA ARG A 233 -17.74 -3.02 0.07
C ARG A 233 -17.96 -1.65 -0.51
N ILE A 234 -17.03 -1.21 -1.35
CA ILE A 234 -17.05 0.09 -2.00
C ILE A 234 -17.03 -0.14 -3.51
N VAL A 235 -18.06 0.37 -4.19
CA VAL A 235 -18.08 0.50 -5.65
C VAL A 235 -18.08 1.99 -5.96
N PRO A 236 -17.06 2.52 -6.65
CA PRO A 236 -17.04 3.90 -7.09
C PRO A 236 -18.27 4.26 -7.92
N GLY A 237 -18.77 5.49 -7.75
CA GLY A 237 -19.84 6.00 -8.59
C GLY A 237 -19.37 6.20 -10.04
N THR A 238 -20.32 6.18 -10.96
CA THR A 238 -20.14 6.61 -12.35
C THR A 238 -20.91 7.91 -12.58
N PRO A 239 -20.78 8.59 -13.73
CA PRO A 239 -21.62 9.75 -14.04
C PRO A 239 -23.13 9.48 -13.90
N ASP A 240 -23.55 8.23 -14.12
CA ASP A 240 -24.96 7.81 -14.12
C ASP A 240 -25.37 7.02 -12.86
N ALA A 241 -24.43 6.68 -11.98
CA ALA A 241 -24.69 5.85 -10.80
C ALA A 241 -23.99 6.38 -9.55
N ALA A 242 -24.72 6.45 -8.44
CA ALA A 242 -24.16 6.74 -7.13
C ALA A 242 -23.12 5.69 -6.71
N PRO A 243 -22.10 6.06 -5.91
CA PRO A 243 -21.23 5.06 -5.28
C PRO A 243 -22.05 4.11 -4.39
N VAL A 244 -21.64 2.86 -4.33
CA VAL A 244 -22.22 1.83 -3.44
C VAL A 244 -21.28 1.66 -2.26
N ILE A 245 -21.82 1.78 -1.04
CA ILE A 245 -21.07 1.58 0.20
C ILE A 245 -21.91 0.67 1.10
N ASP A 246 -21.42 -0.55 1.30
CA ASP A 246 -22.02 -1.54 2.19
C ASP A 246 -21.04 -1.88 3.31
N GLY A 247 -21.54 -2.41 4.42
CA GLY A 247 -20.73 -2.97 5.51
C GLY A 247 -21.13 -2.43 6.88
N THR A 248 -20.37 -2.81 7.91
CA THR A 248 -20.58 -2.33 9.27
C THR A 248 -19.33 -1.64 9.79
N VAL A 249 -19.52 -0.51 10.47
CA VAL A 249 -18.47 0.22 11.18
C VAL A 249 -18.88 0.39 12.64
N VAL A 250 -18.04 -0.05 13.55
CA VAL A 250 -18.17 0.13 15.00
C VAL A 250 -17.15 1.16 15.45
N ILE A 251 -17.60 2.13 16.22
CA ILE A 251 -16.80 3.22 16.76
C ILE A 251 -16.91 3.16 18.27
N ASN A 252 -15.77 3.11 18.96
CA ASN A 252 -15.66 3.33 20.39
C ASN A 252 -14.76 4.54 20.64
N ALA A 253 -15.33 5.62 21.17
CA ALA A 253 -14.68 6.90 21.35
C ALA A 253 -14.96 7.43 22.76
N PRO A 254 -14.14 7.02 23.76
CA PRO A 254 -14.22 7.59 25.10
C PRO A 254 -13.99 9.11 25.06
N ALA A 255 -14.78 9.88 25.81
CA ALA A 255 -14.71 11.34 25.81
C ALA A 255 -13.32 11.85 26.21
N ALA A 256 -12.69 11.19 27.18
CA ALA A 256 -11.33 11.51 27.62
C ALA A 256 -10.30 11.29 26.50
N ALA A 257 -10.43 10.20 25.74
CA ALA A 257 -9.54 9.91 24.61
C ALA A 257 -9.73 10.94 23.49
N VAL A 258 -10.97 11.27 23.13
CA VAL A 258 -11.26 12.28 22.11
C VAL A 258 -10.73 13.65 22.50
N LYS A 259 -10.94 14.08 23.75
CA LYS A 259 -10.39 15.35 24.26
C LYS A 259 -8.86 15.38 24.21
N HIS A 260 -8.20 14.24 24.43
CA HIS A 260 -6.75 14.15 24.33
C HIS A 260 -6.25 14.28 22.88
N LEU A 261 -6.96 13.68 21.92
CA LEU A 261 -6.64 13.75 20.49
C LEU A 261 -6.97 15.11 19.87
N MET A 262 -8.12 15.66 20.25
CA MET A 262 -8.70 16.88 19.69
C MET A 262 -9.16 17.78 20.84
N PRO A 263 -8.25 18.57 21.43
CA PRO A 263 -8.55 19.41 22.60
C PRO A 263 -9.70 20.40 22.40
N ASP A 264 -9.92 20.81 21.16
CA ASP A 264 -11.00 21.74 20.77
C ASP A 264 -12.37 21.04 20.65
N ILE A 265 -12.40 19.71 20.64
CA ILE A 265 -13.62 18.91 20.60
C ILE A 265 -13.88 18.34 21.99
N THR A 266 -15.00 18.76 22.59
CA THR A 266 -15.48 18.18 23.84
C THR A 266 -16.68 17.30 23.56
N LEU A 267 -16.53 16.00 23.78
CA LEU A 267 -17.68 15.10 23.84
C LEU A 267 -18.33 15.24 25.22
N PRO A 268 -19.67 15.35 25.30
CA PRO A 268 -20.36 15.42 26.59
C PRO A 268 -20.25 14.10 27.37
N THR A 269 -20.05 12.98 26.69
CA THR A 269 -19.93 11.64 27.27
C THR A 269 -19.29 10.67 26.25
N ASP A 270 -19.06 9.43 26.66
CA ASP A 270 -18.46 8.37 25.83
C ASP A 270 -19.40 7.96 24.69
N ILE A 271 -18.85 7.56 23.55
CA ILE A 271 -19.62 7.14 22.38
C ILE A 271 -19.23 5.71 22.00
N ALA A 272 -20.20 4.81 21.91
CA ALA A 272 -20.03 3.46 21.40
C ALA A 272 -21.16 3.13 20.42
N VAL A 273 -20.91 3.21 19.12
CA VAL A 273 -21.94 3.05 18.09
C VAL A 273 -21.51 2.08 16.99
N ALA A 274 -22.45 1.29 16.51
CA ALA A 274 -22.33 0.48 15.30
C ALA A 274 -23.24 1.08 14.22
N ILE A 275 -22.68 1.29 13.03
CA ILE A 275 -23.36 1.83 11.86
C ILE A 275 -23.26 0.76 10.77
N THR A 276 -24.38 0.25 10.30
CA THR A 276 -24.46 -0.70 9.19
C THR A 276 -25.06 0.01 7.98
N ALA A 277 -24.35 -0.05 6.86
CA ALA A 277 -24.80 0.45 5.56
C ALA A 277 -25.19 -0.72 4.65
N TYR A 278 -26.34 -0.59 4.00
CA TYR A 278 -26.83 -1.50 2.97
C TYR A 278 -27.37 -0.70 1.79
N SER A 279 -26.78 -0.88 0.62
CA SER A 279 -27.16 -0.15 -0.59
C SER A 279 -28.31 -0.86 -1.30
N GLU A 280 -29.40 -0.14 -1.48
CA GLU A 280 -30.59 -0.54 -2.23
C GLU A 280 -30.91 0.60 -3.21
N GLN A 281 -30.34 0.54 -4.42
CA GLN A 281 -30.38 1.66 -5.36
C GLN A 281 -31.81 2.18 -5.59
N PRO A 282 -32.03 3.51 -5.56
CA PRO A 282 -31.01 4.57 -5.51
C PRO A 282 -30.55 4.98 -4.09
N TRP A 283 -30.99 4.28 -3.04
CA TRP A 283 -30.76 4.65 -1.65
C TRP A 283 -29.66 3.79 -1.01
N THR A 284 -29.05 4.33 0.03
CA THR A 284 -28.25 3.57 1.01
C THR A 284 -28.99 3.65 2.34
N GLN A 285 -29.43 2.50 2.84
CA GLN A 285 -30.02 2.38 4.17
C GLN A 285 -28.90 2.32 5.21
N LEU A 286 -29.00 3.14 6.24
CA LEU A 286 -28.09 3.19 7.37
C LEU A 286 -28.86 2.83 8.63
N SER A 287 -28.42 1.80 9.34
CA SER A 287 -28.89 1.47 10.68
C SER A 287 -27.80 1.81 11.67
N MET A 288 -28.13 2.61 12.68
CA MET A 288 -27.23 2.94 13.79
C MET A 288 -27.79 2.35 15.07
N ILE A 289 -26.97 1.63 15.83
CA ILE A 289 -27.29 1.14 17.16
C ILE A 289 -26.10 1.37 18.09
N GLY A 290 -26.35 1.78 19.34
CA GLY A 290 -25.26 2.02 20.26
C GLY A 290 -25.67 2.75 21.52
N GLN A 291 -24.70 3.43 22.13
CA GLN A 291 -24.85 4.21 23.34
C GLN A 291 -24.06 5.52 23.24
N VAL A 292 -24.64 6.57 23.82
CA VAL A 292 -23.98 7.86 24.08
C VAL A 292 -24.08 8.08 25.59
N GLY A 293 -22.98 7.82 26.29
CA GLY A 293 -22.97 7.63 27.74
C GLY A 293 -23.77 6.39 28.11
N GLU A 294 -24.74 6.56 29.00
CA GLU A 294 -25.67 5.48 29.39
C GLU A 294 -26.93 5.44 28.51
N THR A 295 -27.11 6.41 27.61
CA THR A 295 -28.32 6.53 26.80
C THR A 295 -28.22 5.66 25.55
N PRO A 296 -29.10 4.65 25.36
CA PRO A 296 -29.13 3.89 24.13
C PRO A 296 -29.61 4.76 22.96
N VAL A 297 -28.94 4.64 21.82
CA VAL A 297 -29.29 5.34 20.58
C VAL A 297 -29.60 4.32 19.50
N ARG A 298 -30.69 4.56 18.76
CA ARG A 298 -31.05 3.82 17.56
C ARG A 298 -31.46 4.82 16.50
N ALA A 299 -30.96 4.68 15.28
CA ALA A 299 -31.42 5.51 14.17
C ALA A 299 -31.53 4.67 12.90
N MET A 300 -32.50 5.02 12.06
CA MET A 300 -32.65 4.48 10.72
C MET A 300 -32.68 5.65 9.74
N LEU A 301 -31.70 5.68 8.84
CA LEU A 301 -31.55 6.74 7.85
C LEU A 301 -31.54 6.12 6.45
N SER A 302 -32.07 6.83 5.47
CA SER A 302 -31.93 6.53 4.05
C SER A 302 -31.20 7.70 3.39
N ALA A 303 -30.11 7.41 2.68
CA ALA A 303 -29.29 8.40 1.99
C ALA A 303 -29.36 8.20 0.47
N ASP A 304 -29.71 9.24 -0.28
CA ASP A 304 -29.50 9.32 -1.73
C ASP A 304 -28.17 10.01 -1.97
N LEU A 305 -27.13 9.20 -2.22
CA LEU A 305 -25.75 9.69 -2.36
C LEU A 305 -25.55 10.52 -3.64
N ALA A 306 -26.35 10.29 -4.69
CA ALA A 306 -26.30 11.09 -5.92
C ALA A 306 -26.86 12.49 -5.68
N LYS A 307 -27.99 12.59 -4.98
CA LYS A 307 -28.64 13.89 -4.67
C LYS A 307 -28.11 14.55 -3.40
N ARG A 308 -27.21 13.88 -2.66
CA ARG A 308 -26.70 14.31 -1.35
C ARG A 308 -27.82 14.63 -0.37
N ARG A 309 -28.84 13.77 -0.32
CA ARG A 309 -30.00 13.91 0.56
C ARG A 309 -30.03 12.77 1.56
N VAL A 310 -30.38 13.08 2.80
CA VAL A 310 -30.58 12.10 3.88
C VAL A 310 -31.94 12.36 4.50
N MET A 311 -32.67 11.28 4.76
CA MET A 311 -33.94 11.29 5.50
C MET A 311 -33.87 10.19 6.56
N GLY A 312 -34.58 10.33 7.67
CA GLY A 312 -34.60 9.28 8.67
C GLY A 312 -35.22 9.68 9.99
N VAL A 313 -35.19 8.72 10.92
CA VAL A 313 -35.68 8.85 12.29
C VAL A 313 -34.57 8.46 13.27
N VAL A 314 -34.51 9.17 14.39
CA VAL A 314 -33.59 8.96 15.52
C VAL A 314 -34.43 8.78 16.78
#